data_AF-A0A933BU21-F1
#
_entry.id   AF-A0A933BU21-F1
#
_cell.length_a   1.000
_cell.length_b   1.000
_cell.length_c   1.000
_cell.angle_alpha   90.00
_cell.angle_beta   90.00
_cell.angle_gamma   90.00
#
_symmetry.space_group_name_H-M   'P 1'
#
loop_
_entity.id
_entity.type
_entity.pdbx_description
1 polymer ?
#
loop_
_entity_poly.entity_id
_entity_poly.type
_entity_poly.pdbx_seq_one_letter_code
_entity_poly.pdbx_strand_id
1 'polypeptide(L)'
;MSARCRRCTAELSPGRPVDSFERIRLADDPADPNCGHFYVESVYVLECPACQHRQEYRHQAVPYRTLRDAQKELDSLELGKG
;
A
#
# COMPACT_ATOMS: atom_id res chain seq x y z
N MET A 1 4.52 -12.77 -8.82
CA MET A 1 4.22 -13.15 -7.42
C MET A 1 2.72 -13.36 -7.31
N SER A 2 2.26 -14.56 -6.98
CA SER A 2 0.86 -14.78 -6.61
C SER A 2 0.66 -14.42 -5.15
N ALA A 3 -0.32 -13.57 -4.85
CA ALA A 3 -0.69 -13.27 -3.48
C ALA A 3 -1.53 -14.44 -2.93
N ARG A 4 -1.44 -14.72 -1.63
CA ARG A 4 -2.31 -15.71 -0.97
C ARG A 4 -3.24 -15.03 0.01
N CYS A 5 -4.44 -15.57 0.15
CA CYS A 5 -5.37 -15.12 1.16
C CYS A 5 -4.79 -15.40 2.55
N ARG A 6 -4.66 -14.37 3.40
CA ARG A 6 -4.16 -14.54 4.78
C ARG A 6 -5.09 -15.37 5.66
N ARG A 7 -6.34 -15.56 5.25
CA ARG A 7 -7.37 -16.32 5.99
C ARG A 7 -7.50 -17.77 5.54
N CYS A 8 -7.70 -18.02 4.24
CA CYS A 8 -7.95 -19.36 3.73
C CYS A 8 -6.82 -19.93 2.86
N THR A 9 -5.71 -19.20 2.72
CA THR A 9 -4.52 -19.58 1.92
C THR A 9 -4.75 -19.77 0.42
N ALA A 10 -5.99 -19.63 -0.05
CA ALA A 10 -6.33 -19.67 -1.47
C ALA A 10 -5.52 -18.62 -2.25
N GLU A 11 -5.17 -18.99 -3.48
CA GLU A 11 -4.46 -18.09 -4.37
C GLU A 11 -5.36 -16.89 -4.73
N LEU A 12 -4.78 -15.70 -4.61
CA LEU A 12 -5.39 -14.46 -5.05
C LEU A 12 -4.78 -14.14 -6.42
N SER A 13 -5.58 -14.34 -7.46
CA SER A 13 -5.27 -13.77 -8.76
C SER A 13 -5.22 -12.25 -8.62
N PRO A 14 -4.17 -11.56 -9.07
CA PRO A 14 -4.06 -10.09 -8.98
C PRO A 14 -5.03 -9.35 -9.91
N GLY A 15 -6.17 -9.95 -10.28
CA GLY A 15 -7.00 -9.59 -11.43
C GLY A 15 -7.69 -8.23 -11.36
N ARG A 16 -7.96 -7.70 -10.16
CA ARG A 16 -8.33 -6.29 -9.95
C ARG A 16 -8.43 -6.03 -8.44
N PRO A 17 -7.82 -4.96 -7.91
CA PRO A 17 -8.15 -4.53 -6.56
C PRO A 17 -9.63 -4.15 -6.48
N VAL A 18 -10.27 -4.45 -5.34
CA VAL A 18 -11.64 -3.99 -5.05
C VAL A 18 -11.66 -2.55 -4.54
N ASP A 19 -10.51 -2.07 -4.06
CA ASP A 19 -10.30 -0.71 -3.60
C ASP A 19 -8.80 -0.37 -3.68
N SER A 20 -8.48 0.91 -3.75
CA SER A 20 -7.10 1.39 -3.70
C SER A 20 -7.02 2.78 -3.09
N PHE A 21 -6.03 2.98 -2.24
CA PHE A 21 -5.78 4.27 -1.60
C PHE A 21 -4.29 4.49 -1.39
N GLU A 22 -3.94 5.75 -1.18
CA GLU A 22 -2.61 6.18 -0.82
C GLU A 22 -2.57 6.54 0.67
N ARG A 23 -1.44 6.29 1.33
CA ARG A 23 -1.22 6.71 2.72
C ARG A 23 0.22 7.08 2.96
N ILE A 24 0.46 7.86 4.00
CA ILE A 24 1.79 8.11 4.54
C ILE A 24 2.05 7.17 5.72
N ARG A 25 3.21 6.52 5.73
CA ARG A 25 3.68 5.67 6.83
C ARG A 25 5.08 6.09 7.26
N LEU A 26 5.32 6.24 8.57
CA LEU A 26 6.69 6.38 9.09
C LEU A 26 7.43 5.03 8.98
N ALA A 27 8.66 5.05 8.47
CA ALA A 27 9.57 3.92 8.53
C ALA A 27 10.21 3.88 9.93
N ASP A 28 9.52 3.24 10.88
CA ASP A 28 9.93 3.13 12.29
C ASP A 28 10.70 1.84 12.61
N ASP A 29 10.78 0.91 11.66
CA ASP A 29 11.58 -0.31 11.78
C ASP A 29 13.09 0.00 11.62
N PRO A 30 13.93 -0.25 12.64
CA PRO A 30 15.37 -0.04 12.56
C PRO A 30 16.09 -0.88 11.49
N ALA A 31 15.47 -1.98 11.02
CA ALA A 31 16.01 -2.79 9.93
C ALA A 31 15.67 -2.23 8.54
N ASP A 32 14.76 -1.26 8.43
CA ASP A 32 14.45 -0.58 7.16
C ASP A 32 15.61 0.36 6.80
N PRO A 33 16.20 0.27 5.59
CA PRO A 33 17.27 1.17 5.17
C PRO A 33 16.84 2.65 5.12
N ASN A 34 15.54 2.92 5.13
CA ASN A 34 14.95 4.25 5.21
C ASN A 34 14.38 4.55 6.61
N CYS A 35 14.82 3.88 7.67
CA CYS A 35 14.39 4.16 9.04
C CYS A 35 14.48 5.67 9.35
N GLY A 36 13.40 6.25 9.84
CA GLY A 36 13.23 7.69 10.08
C GLY A 36 12.66 8.50 8.90
N HIS A 37 12.53 7.91 7.71
CA HIS A 37 11.84 8.52 6.56
C HIS A 37 10.33 8.23 6.57
N PHE A 38 9.59 8.91 5.70
CA PHE A 38 8.16 8.74 5.49
C PHE A 38 7.92 8.12 4.11
N TYR A 39 7.22 6.98 4.06
CA TYR A 39 6.79 6.40 2.79
C TYR A 39 5.44 6.96 2.38
N VAL A 40 5.30 7.34 1.11
CA VAL A 40 4.00 7.38 0.45
C VAL A 40 3.75 6.00 -0.14
N GLU A 41 2.76 5.30 0.40
CA GLU A 41 2.40 3.93 0.02
C GLU A 41 1.16 3.95 -0.87
N SER A 42 1.21 3.27 -2.02
CA SER A 42 0.00 2.90 -2.77
C SER A 42 -0.45 1.52 -2.32
N VAL A 43 -1.66 1.44 -1.77
CA VAL A 43 -2.23 0.21 -1.21
C VAL A 43 -3.39 -0.25 -2.07
N TYR A 44 -3.36 -1.52 -2.43
CA TYR A 44 -4.45 -2.22 -3.09
C TYR A 44 -5.17 -3.10 -2.08
N VAL A 45 -6.49 -3.02 -2.04
CA VAL A 45 -7.31 -3.97 -1.29
C VAL A 45 -7.70 -5.09 -2.24
N LEU A 46 -7.27 -6.31 -1.91
CA LEU A 46 -7.66 -7.52 -2.62
C LEU A 46 -8.75 -8.23 -1.82
N GLU A 47 -9.80 -8.70 -2.49
CA GLU A 47 -10.83 -9.53 -1.89
C GLU A 47 -10.64 -10.99 -2.33
N CYS A 48 -10.62 -11.91 -1.36
CA CYS A 48 -10.50 -13.33 -1.66
C CYS A 48 -11.80 -13.87 -2.26
N PRO A 49 -11.80 -14.45 -3.47
CA PRO A 49 -13.02 -14.99 -4.06
C PRO A 49 -13.56 -16.22 -3.29
N ALA A 50 -12.72 -16.93 -2.55
CA ALA A 50 -13.11 -18.14 -1.82
C ALA A 50 -13.74 -17.86 -0.44
N CYS A 51 -13.33 -16.79 0.25
CA CYS A 51 -13.79 -16.51 1.61
C CYS A 51 -14.17 -15.05 1.87
N GLN A 52 -14.18 -14.21 0.83
CA GLN A 52 -14.50 -12.77 0.85
C GLN A 52 -13.64 -11.94 1.82
N HIS A 53 -12.53 -12.51 2.31
CA HIS A 53 -11.61 -11.78 3.16
C HIS A 53 -10.91 -10.69 2.36
N ARG A 54 -11.02 -9.45 2.83
CA ARG A 54 -10.32 -8.29 2.29
C ARG A 54 -8.97 -8.14 2.97
N GLN A 55 -7.93 -7.92 2.18
CA GLN A 55 -6.57 -7.73 2.68
C GLN A 55 -5.83 -6.66 1.89
N GLU A 56 -5.03 -5.89 2.60
CA GLU A 56 -4.14 -4.90 2.01
C GLU A 56 -2.93 -5.57 1.36
N TYR A 57 -2.62 -5.09 0.16
CA TYR A 57 -1.44 -5.41 -0.59
C TYR A 57 -0.72 -4.10 -0.93
N ARG A 58 0.52 -3.96 -0.43
CA ARG A 58 1.35 -2.81 -0.73
C ARG A 58 1.85 -2.92 -2.17
N HIS A 59 1.34 -2.07 -3.05
CA HIS A 59 1.70 -2.06 -4.47
C HIS A 59 3.01 -1.30 -4.70
N GLN A 60 3.12 -0.10 -4.13
CA GLN A 60 4.31 0.75 -4.23
C GLN A 60 4.56 1.47 -2.90
N ALA A 61 5.83 1.84 -2.68
CA ALA A 61 6.24 2.64 -1.53
C ALA A 61 7.43 3.52 -1.93
N VAL A 62 7.28 4.84 -1.83
CA VAL A 62 8.33 5.80 -2.18
C VAL A 62 8.76 6.55 -0.91
N PRO A 63 10.04 6.53 -0.53
CA PRO A 63 10.52 7.17 0.69
C PRO A 63 10.77 8.67 0.50
N TYR A 64 10.42 9.46 1.52
CA TYR A 64 10.63 10.91 1.62
C TYR A 64 11.28 11.24 2.96
N ARG A 65 12.26 12.16 2.95
CA ARG A 65 12.99 12.54 4.18
C ARG A 65 12.14 13.27 5.21
N THR A 66 11.07 13.93 4.77
CA THR A 66 10.22 14.75 5.65
C THR A 66 8.75 14.43 5.42
N LEU A 67 7.94 14.57 6.49
CA LEU A 67 6.48 14.44 6.41
C LEU A 67 5.89 15.45 5.42
N ARG A 68 6.45 16.67 5.37
CA ARG A 68 5.99 17.72 4.46
C ARG A 68 6.12 17.32 3.00
N ASP A 69 7.23 16.70 2.62
CA ASP A 69 7.44 16.28 1.22
C ASP A 69 6.57 15.06 0.88
N ALA A 70 6.40 14.13 1.81
CA ALA A 70 5.45 13.03 1.66
C ALA A 70 4.01 13.53 1.46
N GLN A 71 3.59 14.54 2.23
CA GLN A 71 2.25 15.13 2.11
C GLN A 71 2.05 15.83 0.76
N LYS A 72 3.04 16.59 0.29
CA LYS A 72 2.97 17.22 -1.05
C LYS A 72 2.77 16.20 -2.17
N GLU A 73 3.47 15.06 -2.09
CA GLU A 73 3.28 13.99 -3.05
C GLU A 73 1.86 13.41 -2.96
N LEU A 74 1.41 13.09 -1.74
CA LEU A 74 0.07 12.55 -1.52
C LEU A 74 -1.02 13.47 -2.10
N ASP A 75 -0.95 14.77 -1.81
CA ASP A 75 -1.86 15.78 -2.32
C ASP A 75 -1.81 15.84 -3.87
N SER A 76 -0.62 15.72 -4.46
CA SER A 76 -0.46 15.69 -5.93
C SER A 76 -1.11 14.46 -6.57
N LEU A 77 -1.06 13.30 -5.90
CA LEU A 77 -1.69 12.07 -6.37
C LEU A 77 -3.22 12.15 -6.27
N GLU A 78 -3.76 12.82 -5.25
CA GLU A 78 -5.20 13.08 -5.13
C GLU A 78 -5.69 14.05 -6.21
N LEU A 79 -4.95 15.11 -6.50
CA LEU A 79 -5.29 16.08 -7.54
C LEU A 79 -5.25 15.49 -8.96
N GLY A 80 -4.35 14.53 -9.22
CA GLY A 80 -4.24 13.86 -10.52
C GLY A 80 -5.35 12.85 -10.82
N LYS A 81 -6.23 12.56 -9.86
CA LYS A 81 -7.36 11.62 -10.01
C LYS A 81 -8.69 12.32 -10.40
N GLY A 82 -8.66 13.64 -10.61
CA GLY A 82 -9.79 14.48 -11.01
C GLY A 82 -9.89 14.73 -12.52
#